data_AF-A0A3E4LHP4-F1
#
_entry.id   AF-A0A3E4LHP4-F1
#
_cell.length_a   1.000
_cell.length_b   1.000
_cell.length_c   1.000
_cell.angle_alpha   90.00
_cell.angle_beta   90.00
_cell.angle_gamma   90.00
#
_symmetry.space_group_name_H-M   'P 1'
#
loop_
_entity.id
_entity.type
_entity.pdbx_description
1 polymer ?
#
loop_
_entity_poly.entity_id
_entity_poly.type
_entity_poly.pdbx_seq_one_letter_code
_entity_poly.pdbx_strand_id
1 'polypeptide(L)'
;MRIENIAGCELLKKEESVDDVLVVYCAKHPAHKFTMVVGWYKHATVFRHYQEAVFAPEDIQFYNAMAKSSDCVLLPAGIRSRKVQWEVPRKSSGWAYGFGRANVWYASEEDSGLQDYLTRLVKQIDEYNGENWIEKYAE
;
A
#
# COMPACT_ATOMS: atom_id res chain seq x y z
N MET A 1 -9.31 1.56 -10.62
CA MET A 1 -8.07 2.23 -10.21
C MET A 1 -7.54 3.05 -11.37
N ARG A 2 -7.02 4.25 -11.13
CA ARG A 2 -6.44 5.11 -12.17
C ARG A 2 -4.95 4.79 -12.26
N ILE A 3 -4.62 3.70 -12.93
CA ILE A 3 -3.23 3.22 -12.99
C ILE A 3 -2.29 4.24 -13.65
N GLU A 4 -2.82 5.13 -14.49
CA GLU A 4 -2.09 6.26 -15.07
C GLU A 4 -1.60 7.29 -14.04
N ASN A 5 -2.08 7.23 -12.80
CA ASN A 5 -1.61 8.10 -11.72
C ASN A 5 -0.45 7.48 -10.93
N ILE A 6 -0.10 6.22 -11.17
CA ILE A 6 1.07 5.58 -10.55
C ILE A 6 2.32 6.22 -11.16
N ALA A 7 3.33 6.51 -10.33
CA ALA A 7 4.57 7.13 -10.78
C ALA A 7 5.22 6.31 -11.91
N GLY A 8 5.55 6.96 -13.03
CA GLY A 8 6.12 6.30 -14.21
C GLY A 8 5.11 5.62 -15.14
N CYS A 9 3.81 5.72 -14.84
CA CYS A 9 2.74 5.08 -15.61
C CYS A 9 1.86 6.07 -16.39
N GLU A 10 2.30 7.33 -16.55
CA GLU A 10 1.48 8.45 -17.06
C GLU A 10 0.94 8.22 -18.48
N LEU A 11 1.61 7.35 -19.25
CA LEU A 11 1.25 6.97 -20.62
C LEU A 11 0.30 5.76 -20.71
N LEU A 12 0.08 5.03 -19.60
CA LEU A 12 -0.67 3.76 -19.57
C LEU A 12 -2.20 3.96 -19.42
N LYS A 13 -2.74 5.03 -20.00
CA LYS A 13 -4.17 5.41 -19.86
C LYS A 13 -5.15 4.40 -20.47
N LYS A 14 -4.68 3.58 -21.41
CA LYS A 14 -5.47 2.56 -22.10
C LYS A 14 -5.17 1.14 -21.63
N GLU A 15 -4.17 0.97 -20.77
CA GLU A 15 -3.83 -0.34 -20.24
C GLU A 15 -4.82 -0.75 -19.15
N GLU A 16 -5.06 -2.05 -19.06
CA GLU A 16 -5.94 -2.66 -18.06
C GLU A 16 -5.21 -3.03 -16.77
N SER A 17 -3.89 -3.16 -16.83
CA SER A 17 -3.04 -3.44 -15.68
C SER A 17 -1.64 -2.88 -15.88
N VAL A 18 -0.88 -2.80 -14.79
CA VAL A 18 0.55 -2.50 -14.79
C VAL A 18 1.26 -3.42 -13.82
N ASP A 19 2.41 -3.94 -14.24
CA ASP A 19 3.26 -4.82 -13.45
C ASP A 19 4.32 -4.02 -12.68
N ASP A 20 4.96 -4.70 -11.73
CA ASP A 20 6.09 -4.19 -10.96
C ASP A 20 5.81 -2.92 -10.15
N VAL A 21 4.66 -2.91 -9.46
CA VAL A 21 4.27 -1.79 -8.58
C VAL A 21 4.46 -2.15 -7.11
N LEU A 22 5.03 -1.21 -6.33
CA LEU A 22 4.98 -1.27 -4.87
C LEU A 22 3.60 -0.78 -4.38
N VAL A 23 2.80 -1.69 -3.81
CA VAL A 23 1.49 -1.38 -3.23
C VAL A 23 1.60 -1.40 -1.71
N VAL A 24 1.29 -0.29 -1.04
CA VAL A 24 1.38 -0.16 0.42
C VAL A 24 -0.02 -0.06 1.04
N TYR A 25 -0.38 -1.05 1.86
CA TYR A 25 -1.64 -1.07 2.58
C TYR A 25 -1.52 -0.27 3.87
N CYS A 26 -2.52 0.57 4.12
CA CYS A 26 -2.53 1.50 5.25
C CYS A 26 -3.86 1.41 6.02
N ALA A 27 -3.82 1.51 7.34
CA ALA A 27 -5.02 1.51 8.19
C ALA A 27 -4.91 2.51 9.33
N LYS A 28 -6.04 2.93 9.89
CA LYS A 28 -6.05 3.74 11.11
C LYS A 28 -5.60 2.89 12.29
N HIS A 29 -4.78 3.46 13.17
CA HIS A 29 -4.42 2.79 14.41
C HIS A 29 -5.67 2.62 15.29
N PRO A 30 -5.92 1.43 15.87
CA PRO A 30 -7.18 1.15 16.57
C PRO A 30 -7.36 2.00 17.84
N ALA A 31 -6.27 2.31 18.54
CA ALA A 31 -6.29 3.08 19.79
C ALA A 31 -5.78 4.53 19.68
N HIS A 32 -5.20 4.93 18.55
CA HIS A 32 -4.49 6.20 18.41
C HIS A 32 -4.88 6.91 17.13
N LYS A 33 -4.85 8.24 17.13
CA LYS A 33 -5.35 9.07 16.02
C LYS A 33 -4.30 9.26 14.91
N PHE A 34 -3.71 8.18 14.40
CA PHE A 34 -2.82 8.22 13.23
C PHE A 34 -3.10 7.05 12.27
N THR A 35 -2.63 7.17 11.03
CA THR A 35 -2.69 6.09 10.02
C THR A 35 -1.32 5.46 9.93
N MET A 36 -1.27 4.14 9.78
CA MET A 36 -0.03 3.38 9.73
C MET A 36 -0.01 2.46 8.51
N VAL A 37 1.19 2.16 8.03
CA VAL A 37 1.44 1.04 7.12
C VAL A 37 1.12 -0.26 7.86
N VAL A 38 0.31 -1.12 7.24
CA VAL A 38 -0.02 -2.44 7.79
C VAL A 38 0.68 -3.57 7.06
N GLY A 39 1.11 -3.33 5.83
CA GLY A 39 1.73 -4.32 4.97
C GLY A 39 1.93 -3.76 3.57
N TRP A 40 2.58 -4.52 2.71
CA TRP A 40 2.85 -4.12 1.33
C TRP A 40 3.03 -5.33 0.44
N TYR A 41 2.81 -5.12 -0.86
CA TYR A 41 3.15 -6.05 -1.93
C TYR A 41 4.24 -5.42 -2.79
N LYS A 42 5.39 -6.09 -2.91
CA LYS A 42 6.41 -5.77 -3.92
C LYS A 42 6.06 -6.46 -5.22
N HIS A 43 6.56 -5.90 -6.33
CA HIS A 43 6.42 -6.49 -7.66
C HIS A 43 4.97 -6.84 -8.03
N ALA A 44 4.00 -6.05 -7.56
CA ALA A 44 2.59 -6.36 -7.74
C ALA A 44 2.12 -6.00 -9.15
N THR A 45 1.21 -6.82 -9.68
CA THR A 45 0.34 -6.44 -10.80
C THR A 45 -0.86 -5.68 -10.26
N VAL A 46 -1.11 -4.50 -10.80
CA VAL A 46 -2.16 -3.57 -10.37
C VAL A 46 -3.15 -3.37 -11.50
N PHE A 47 -4.43 -3.68 -11.26
CA PHE A 47 -5.50 -3.69 -12.26
C PHE A 47 -6.36 -2.43 -12.21
N ARG A 48 -6.73 -1.93 -13.39
CA ARG A 48 -7.67 -0.82 -13.57
C ARG A 48 -9.06 -1.18 -13.05
N HIS A 49 -9.54 -2.38 -13.34
CA HIS A 49 -10.82 -2.89 -12.87
C HIS A 49 -10.63 -3.99 -11.82
N TYR A 50 -11.61 -4.12 -10.93
CA TYR A 50 -11.61 -5.21 -9.97
C TYR A 50 -11.61 -6.55 -10.71
N GLN A 51 -10.74 -7.44 -10.27
CA GLN A 51 -10.69 -8.84 -10.62
C GLN A 51 -11.48 -9.63 -9.57
N GLU A 52 -11.91 -10.83 -9.94
CA GLU A 52 -12.69 -11.72 -9.10
C GLU A 52 -11.84 -12.93 -8.69
N ALA A 53 -11.79 -13.22 -7.39
CA ALA A 53 -11.22 -14.45 -6.83
C ALA A 53 -12.36 -15.25 -6.20
N VAL A 54 -12.62 -16.44 -6.76
CA VAL A 54 -13.64 -17.36 -6.26
C VAL A 54 -12.96 -18.44 -5.45
N PHE A 55 -13.14 -18.41 -4.13
CA PHE A 55 -12.61 -19.42 -3.21
C PHE A 55 -13.64 -20.53 -2.93
N ALA A 56 -14.92 -20.16 -2.88
CA ALA A 56 -16.06 -21.07 -2.77
C ALA A 56 -17.31 -20.44 -3.43
N PRO A 57 -18.41 -21.19 -3.66
CA PRO A 57 -19.62 -20.65 -4.30
C PRO A 57 -20.22 -19.39 -3.65
N GLU A 58 -20.01 -19.18 -2.35
CA GLU A 58 -20.45 -18.00 -1.60
C GLU A 58 -19.27 -17.14 -1.09
N ASP A 59 -18.03 -17.52 -1.40
CA ASP A 59 -16.82 -16.80 -0.99
C ASP A 59 -16.12 -16.24 -2.23
N ILE A 60 -16.61 -15.07 -2.64
CA ILE A 60 -16.12 -14.31 -3.78
C ILE A 60 -15.51 -13.03 -3.26
N GLN A 61 -14.21 -12.85 -3.52
CA GLN A 61 -13.49 -11.64 -3.16
C GLN A 61 -13.11 -10.85 -4.41
N PHE A 62 -13.10 -9.53 -4.27
CA PHE A 62 -12.70 -8.62 -5.35
C PHE A 62 -11.38 -7.97 -5.01
N TYR A 63 -10.45 -7.99 -5.96
CA TYR A 63 -9.11 -7.44 -5.78
C TYR A 63 -8.70 -6.58 -6.97
N ASN A 64 -7.75 -5.69 -6.76
CA ASN A 64 -7.20 -4.86 -7.83
C ASN A 64 -5.66 -4.80 -7.79
N ALA A 65 -5.04 -5.57 -6.90
CA ALA A 65 -3.61 -5.77 -6.81
C ALA A 65 -3.35 -7.23 -6.47
N MET A 66 -2.32 -7.82 -7.09
CA MET A 66 -1.91 -9.21 -6.91
C MET A 66 -0.39 -9.29 -6.93
N ALA A 67 0.20 -10.12 -6.07
CA ALA A 67 1.63 -10.37 -6.03
C ALA A 67 1.89 -11.79 -5.51
N LYS A 68 3.12 -12.28 -5.66
CA LYS A 68 3.53 -13.55 -5.06
C LYS A 68 3.60 -13.39 -3.54
N SER A 69 3.19 -14.40 -2.78
CA SER A 69 3.25 -14.34 -1.31
C SER A 69 4.66 -14.04 -0.78
N SER A 70 5.71 -14.50 -1.47
CA SER A 70 7.12 -14.19 -1.17
C SER A 70 7.48 -12.71 -1.25
N ASP A 71 6.71 -11.93 -2.01
CA ASP A 71 6.91 -10.49 -2.22
C ASP A 71 5.99 -9.64 -1.32
N CYS A 72 5.19 -10.29 -0.48
CA CYS A 72 4.16 -9.67 0.34
C CYS A 72 4.52 -9.72 1.82
N VAL A 73 4.24 -8.63 2.54
CA VAL A 73 4.41 -8.58 4.00
C VAL A 73 3.14 -8.08 4.66
N LEU A 74 2.71 -8.80 5.69
CA LEU A 74 1.76 -8.31 6.70
C LEU A 74 2.52 -8.03 7.99
N LEU A 75 2.62 -6.76 8.38
CA LEU A 75 3.35 -6.35 9.57
C LEU A 75 2.64 -6.84 10.85
N PRO A 76 3.39 -7.38 11.84
CA PRO A 76 2.87 -7.69 13.15
C PRO A 76 2.24 -6.47 13.81
N ALA A 77 1.16 -6.67 14.58
CA ALA A 77 0.42 -5.58 15.20
C ALA A 77 1.31 -4.64 16.03
N GLY A 78 2.22 -5.19 16.84
CA GLY A 78 3.15 -4.40 17.65
C GLY A 78 4.23 -3.67 16.83
N ILE A 79 4.57 -4.17 15.63
CA ILE A 79 5.51 -3.51 14.73
C ILE A 79 4.84 -2.31 14.05
N ARG A 80 3.67 -2.50 13.44
CA ARG A 80 2.95 -1.41 12.76
C ARG A 80 2.48 -0.29 13.70
N SER A 81 2.33 -0.55 15.01
CA SER A 81 2.07 0.49 16.02
C SER A 81 3.25 1.45 16.26
N ARG A 82 4.45 1.17 15.76
CA ARG A 82 5.63 2.05 15.90
C ARG A 82 5.50 3.28 15.01
N LYS A 83 4.88 4.33 15.56
CA LYS A 83 4.57 5.59 14.85
C LYS A 83 5.75 6.17 14.05
N VAL A 84 6.94 6.25 14.64
CA VAL A 84 8.14 6.82 13.98
C VAL A 84 8.53 6.04 12.71
N GLN A 85 8.28 4.72 12.69
CA GLN A 85 8.61 3.87 11.56
C GLN A 85 7.50 3.89 10.52
N TRP A 86 6.25 3.68 10.95
CA TRP A 86 5.17 3.30 10.03
C TRP A 86 4.04 4.31 9.91
N GLU A 87 4.17 5.54 10.44
CA GLU A 87 3.15 6.57 10.26
C GLU A 87 3.01 6.98 8.79
N VAL A 88 1.76 7.08 8.36
CA VAL A 88 1.36 7.50 7.03
C VAL A 88 0.75 8.90 7.09
N PRO A 89 1.31 9.88 6.37
CA PRO A 89 0.84 11.25 6.30
C PRO A 89 -0.61 11.38 5.85
N ARG A 90 -1.31 12.36 6.41
CA ARG A 90 -2.67 12.76 6.02
C ARG A 90 -2.79 14.27 5.93
N LYS A 91 -3.40 14.75 4.85
CA LYS A 91 -3.66 16.19 4.67
C LYS A 91 -4.54 16.77 5.79
N SER A 92 -5.50 15.98 6.27
CA SER A 92 -6.36 16.35 7.41
C SER A 92 -5.60 16.55 8.73
N SER A 93 -4.35 16.10 8.82
CA SER A 93 -3.48 16.20 9.98
C SER A 93 -2.39 17.26 9.80
N GLY A 94 -2.52 18.16 8.82
CA GLY A 94 -1.61 19.30 8.60
C GLY A 94 -0.44 19.02 7.65
N TRP A 95 -0.36 17.83 7.06
CA TRP A 95 0.67 17.52 6.06
C TRP A 95 0.31 18.14 4.70
N ALA A 96 1.32 18.64 3.97
CA ALA A 96 1.14 19.13 2.60
C ALA A 96 0.82 17.99 1.60
N TYR A 97 1.28 16.78 1.91
CA TYR A 97 1.08 15.54 1.16
C TYR A 97 0.37 14.47 2.01
N GLY A 98 0.08 13.31 1.44
CA GLY A 98 -0.55 12.20 2.16
C GLY A 98 -1.99 11.95 1.75
N PHE A 99 -2.60 10.97 2.41
CA PHE A 99 -3.99 10.60 2.16
C PHE A 99 -4.93 11.80 2.35
N GLY A 100 -5.73 12.06 1.31
CA GLY A 100 -6.87 12.97 1.35
C GLY A 100 -8.17 12.25 1.70
N ARG A 101 -9.24 12.58 0.97
CA ARG A 101 -10.56 11.96 1.13
C ARG A 101 -10.68 10.59 0.41
N ALA A 102 -9.82 10.35 -0.58
CA ALA A 102 -9.81 9.09 -1.32
C ALA A 102 -9.14 7.97 -0.51
N ASN A 103 -9.55 6.72 -0.77
CA ASN A 103 -8.97 5.52 -0.17
C ASN A 103 -7.67 5.06 -0.86
N VAL A 104 -7.30 5.69 -1.97
CA VAL A 104 -6.04 5.45 -2.69
C VAL A 104 -5.26 6.75 -2.74
N TRP A 105 -3.97 6.67 -2.44
CA TRP A 105 -3.03 7.78 -2.55
C TRP A 105 -1.85 7.35 -3.42
N TYR A 106 -1.66 8.04 -4.55
CA TYR A 106 -0.61 7.72 -5.53
C TYR A 106 0.74 8.40 -5.21
N ALA A 107 0.79 9.24 -4.17
CA ALA A 107 2.01 9.94 -3.75
C ALA A 107 2.72 10.70 -4.89
N SER A 108 1.94 11.43 -5.69
CA SER A 108 2.42 12.15 -6.88
C SER A 108 2.53 13.66 -6.66
N GLU A 109 2.40 14.15 -5.42
CA GLU A 109 2.48 15.58 -5.13
C GLU A 109 3.90 16.13 -5.30
N GLU A 110 4.03 17.32 -5.88
CA GLU A 110 5.30 18.05 -6.00
C GLU A 110 5.66 18.70 -4.64
N ASP A 111 6.17 17.89 -3.71
CA ASP A 111 6.60 18.32 -2.37
C ASP A 111 7.91 17.64 -1.97
N SER A 112 8.89 18.41 -1.50
CA SER A 112 10.20 17.84 -1.10
C SER A 112 10.10 16.95 0.13
N GLY A 113 9.21 17.29 1.08
CA GLY A 113 8.95 16.46 2.24
C GLY A 113 8.32 15.12 1.88
N LEU A 114 7.54 15.06 0.79
CA LEU A 114 7.05 13.79 0.25
C LEU A 114 8.21 12.91 -0.23
N GLN A 115 9.17 13.47 -0.95
CA GLN A 115 10.31 12.69 -1.47
C GLN A 115 11.15 12.11 -0.33
N ASP A 116 11.38 12.87 0.73
CA ASP A 116 12.07 12.39 1.94
C ASP A 116 11.29 11.26 2.63
N TYR A 117 9.96 11.41 2.72
CA TYR A 117 9.08 10.38 3.27
C TYR A 117 9.12 9.09 2.45
N LEU A 118 8.99 9.18 1.12
CA LEU A 118 8.99 8.02 0.22
C LEU A 118 10.35 7.32 0.25
N THR A 119 11.45 8.07 0.20
CA THR A 119 12.81 7.51 0.29
C THR A 119 13.00 6.72 1.58
N ARG A 120 12.56 7.28 2.72
CA ARG A 120 12.60 6.58 4.01
C ARG A 120 11.72 5.35 4.02
N LEU A 121 10.48 5.44 3.51
CA LEU A 121 9.52 4.35 3.52
C LEU A 121 9.99 3.18 2.65
N VAL A 122 10.45 3.45 1.42
CA VAL A 122 10.99 2.43 0.51
C VAL A 122 12.18 1.74 1.17
N LYS A 123 13.11 2.51 1.74
CA LYS A 123 14.24 1.94 2.48
C LYS A 123 13.80 1.03 3.63
N GLN A 124 12.82 1.45 4.44
CA GLN A 124 12.27 0.63 5.53
C GLN A 124 11.63 -0.67 5.03
N ILE A 125 10.94 -0.61 3.89
CA ILE A 125 10.30 -1.76 3.23
C ILE A 125 11.36 -2.71 2.64
N ASP A 126 12.45 -2.19 2.08
CA ASP A 126 13.54 -2.97 1.49
C ASP A 126 14.44 -3.63 2.53
N GLU A 127 14.69 -2.95 3.64
CA GLU A 127 15.50 -3.47 4.74
C GLU A 127 14.70 -4.32 5.73
N TYR A 128 13.39 -4.47 5.54
CA TYR A 128 12.55 -5.25 6.45
C TYR A 128 12.88 -6.74 6.39
N ASN A 129 13.40 -7.26 7.51
CA ASN A 129 13.72 -8.68 7.71
C ASN A 129 13.02 -9.27 8.96
N GLY A 130 11.97 -8.61 9.42
CA GLY A 130 11.21 -9.01 10.60
C GLY A 130 10.18 -10.11 10.34
N GLU A 131 9.39 -10.41 11.37
CA GLU A 131 8.31 -11.41 11.29
C GLU A 131 7.24 -11.01 10.28
N ASN A 132 6.90 -11.89 9.34
CA ASN A 132 5.83 -11.68 8.39
C ASN A 132 4.59 -12.49 8.81
N TRP A 133 3.45 -11.82 9.03
CA TRP A 133 2.20 -12.49 9.46
C TRP A 133 1.37 -13.04 8.30
N ILE A 134 1.82 -12.92 7.04
CA ILE A 134 1.02 -13.36 5.89
C ILE A 134 0.67 -14.85 5.94
N GLU A 135 1.58 -15.69 6.43
CA GLU A 135 1.38 -17.13 6.61
C GLU A 135 0.90 -17.51 8.04
N LYS A 136 0.85 -16.54 8.97
CA LYS A 136 0.56 -16.81 10.40
C LYS A 136 -0.94 -16.96 10.67
N TYR A 137 -1.76 -16.30 9.85
CA TYR A 137 -3.21 -16.32 9.92
C TYR A 137 -3.79 -16.57 8.53
N ALA A 138 -3.19 -17.51 7.78
CA ALA A 138 -3.80 -17.97 6.53
C ALA A 138 -5.25 -18.38 6.83
N GLU A 139 -6.19 -17.80 6.09
CA GLU A 139 -7.63 -18.03 6.24
C GLU A 139 -8.00 -19.50 6.05
#